data_AF-A0AAW8WN33-F1
#
_entry.id   AF-A0AAW8WN33-F1
#
_cell.length_a   1.000
_cell.length_b   1.000
_cell.length_c   1.000
_cell.angle_alpha   90.00
_cell.angle_beta   90.00
_cell.angle_gamma   90.00
#
_symmetry.space_group_name_H-M   'P 1'
#
loop_
_entity.id
_entity.type
_entity.pdbx_description
1 polymer ?
#
loop_
_entity_poly.entity_id
_entity_poly.type
_entity_poly.pdbx_seq_one_letter_code
_entity_poly.pdbx_strand_id
1 'polypeptide(L)'
;MTLAEKDVSCLMKELHMNRESIRNAFLKLPSYIEVMGAKNGLRTEINTVIRHFSTKSLLSEQLYSLIVKQYKAMKNLVSVTQIEKDNRLNVAKVNQFIKELSVNNKWSDLDSQNIFKHENYKYVQNRKVKGFVDQFFDWLLGNGAKFHYRLLNTETNELDDFFALEEIQAGNSQKGRILGFDQAIDGDVEAICGFYNGKIKFLPALQRSCQGLKSPEFNKFNRFKRPVYFSFKRSELMDRQLRTQFNLFVACLSVKPVKIQYGGQKMRVLTNNFEFKLDDFEPKQSQSKTMQGRLRRQFGNINPDTFQDYLGKHIKLSKVYKFFYEHTHEAGADITKDKEGYLHDYVTLKRERGKDKKNTIVVSSDTYPVCFWVPKDVAHEVDKIGISAGLPPEFILEYWLKYLGDLKAGISEKDVVKSLNNEIIKTNDTVTAMINHWFQLAGTDNWLKAVKKIDGMIKGRIKPIDANDDEDDIDDDIDDGLGE
;
A
#
# COMPACT_ATOMS: atom_id res chain seq x y z
N MET A 1 -28.00 -14.85 -57.32
CA MET A 1 -28.21 -15.51 -56.01
C MET A 1 -28.66 -14.45 -55.03
N THR A 2 -29.93 -14.48 -54.65
CA THR A 2 -30.52 -13.55 -53.68
C THR A 2 -29.94 -13.83 -52.30
N LEU A 3 -29.33 -12.83 -51.65
CA LEU A 3 -29.03 -12.89 -50.23
C LEU A 3 -30.34 -13.14 -49.49
N ALA A 4 -30.43 -14.24 -48.74
CA ALA A 4 -31.60 -14.52 -47.93
C ALA A 4 -31.85 -13.34 -46.98
N GLU A 5 -33.01 -12.70 -47.12
CA GLU A 5 -33.42 -11.60 -46.25
C GLU A 5 -33.50 -12.11 -44.81
N LYS A 6 -32.67 -11.53 -43.92
CA LYS A 6 -32.67 -11.86 -42.50
C LYS A 6 -33.60 -10.91 -41.77
N ASP A 7 -34.54 -11.46 -41.01
CA ASP A 7 -35.46 -10.68 -40.17
C ASP A 7 -35.23 -10.93 -38.67
N VAL A 8 -36.01 -10.26 -37.84
CA VAL A 8 -35.98 -10.44 -36.37
C VAL A 8 -36.35 -11.88 -35.96
N SER A 9 -37.21 -12.56 -36.71
CA SER A 9 -37.55 -13.97 -36.46
C SER A 9 -36.34 -14.90 -36.64
N CYS A 10 -35.48 -14.61 -37.63
CA CYS A 10 -34.20 -15.29 -37.81
C CYS A 10 -33.27 -15.08 -36.61
N LEU A 11 -33.23 -13.87 -36.02
CA LEU A 11 -32.46 -13.61 -34.79
C LEU A 11 -33.03 -14.39 -33.59
N MET A 12 -34.35 -14.40 -33.41
CA MET A 12 -34.98 -15.12 -32.30
C MET A 12 -34.63 -16.62 -32.34
N LYS A 13 -34.65 -17.23 -33.54
CA LYS A 13 -34.27 -18.63 -33.74
C LYS A 13 -32.79 -18.88 -33.46
N GLU A 14 -31.90 -18.07 -34.05
CA GLU A 14 -30.44 -18.23 -33.91
C GLU A 14 -29.96 -18.03 -32.47
N LEU A 15 -30.55 -17.06 -31.76
CA LEU A 15 -30.14 -16.72 -30.39
C LEU A 15 -30.90 -17.49 -29.31
N HIS A 16 -31.92 -18.26 -29.70
CA HIS A 16 -32.87 -18.91 -28.80
C HIS A 16 -33.46 -17.94 -27.76
N MET A 17 -33.84 -16.74 -28.20
CA MET A 17 -34.38 -15.68 -27.34
C MET A 17 -35.82 -15.32 -27.70
N ASN A 18 -36.58 -14.92 -26.69
CA ASN A 18 -37.94 -14.41 -26.90
C ASN A 18 -37.93 -13.01 -27.52
N ARG A 19 -39.08 -12.61 -28.07
CA ARG A 19 -39.28 -11.31 -28.76
C ARG A 19 -38.85 -10.12 -27.88
N GLU A 20 -39.19 -10.17 -26.60
CA GLU A 20 -38.93 -9.08 -25.66
C GLU A 20 -37.44 -8.89 -25.39
N SER A 21 -36.71 -9.99 -25.24
CA SER A 21 -35.25 -9.96 -25.05
C SER A 21 -34.53 -9.39 -26.26
N ILE A 22 -34.98 -9.75 -27.48
CA ILE A 22 -34.46 -9.17 -28.71
C ILE A 22 -34.80 -7.68 -28.78
N ARG A 23 -36.06 -7.28 -28.49
CA ARG A 23 -36.48 -5.88 -28.45
C ARG A 23 -35.60 -5.05 -27.51
N ASN A 24 -35.35 -5.55 -26.31
CA ASN A 24 -34.49 -4.89 -25.32
C ASN A 24 -33.04 -4.75 -25.78
N ALA A 25 -32.51 -5.75 -26.48
CA ALA A 25 -31.19 -5.64 -27.11
C ALA A 25 -31.16 -4.54 -28.18
N PHE A 26 -32.23 -4.39 -28.99
CA PHE A 26 -32.35 -3.30 -29.96
C PHE A 26 -32.37 -1.93 -29.29
N LEU A 27 -33.06 -1.77 -28.17
CA LEU A 27 -33.10 -0.50 -27.43
C LEU A 27 -31.72 -0.06 -26.91
N LYS A 28 -30.79 -1.01 -26.69
CA LYS A 28 -29.42 -0.75 -26.22
C LYS A 28 -28.42 -0.48 -27.34
N LEU A 29 -28.74 -0.83 -28.59
CA LEU A 29 -27.85 -0.66 -29.73
C LEU A 29 -27.43 0.79 -30.01
N PRO A 30 -28.31 1.82 -29.92
CA PRO A 30 -27.93 3.20 -30.19
C PRO A 30 -26.74 3.68 -29.36
N SER A 31 -26.76 3.45 -28.04
CA SER A 31 -25.65 3.82 -27.16
C SER A 31 -24.39 3.01 -27.44
N TYR A 32 -24.54 1.71 -27.74
CA TYR A 32 -23.40 0.86 -28.08
C TYR A 32 -22.67 1.31 -29.36
N ILE A 33 -23.41 1.62 -30.43
CA ILE A 33 -22.81 2.04 -31.71
C ILE A 33 -22.18 3.43 -31.64
N GLU A 34 -22.70 4.30 -30.76
CA GLU A 34 -22.14 5.63 -30.49
C GLU A 34 -20.77 5.53 -29.82
N VAL A 35 -20.63 4.66 -28.81
CA VAL A 35 -19.34 4.34 -28.18
C VAL A 35 -18.35 3.73 -29.18
N MET A 36 -18.84 2.94 -30.14
CA MET A 36 -18.02 2.32 -31.19
C MET A 36 -17.64 3.27 -32.35
N GLY A 37 -18.19 4.49 -32.39
CA GLY A 37 -17.95 5.44 -33.47
C GLY A 37 -18.52 5.01 -34.83
N ALA A 38 -19.65 4.27 -34.85
CA ALA A 38 -20.22 3.75 -36.09
C ALA A 38 -20.94 4.81 -36.95
N LYS A 39 -21.00 4.58 -38.27
CA LYS A 39 -21.56 5.50 -39.29
C LYS A 39 -23.08 5.70 -39.16
N ASN A 40 -23.56 6.88 -39.60
CA ASN A 40 -24.96 7.31 -39.56
C ASN A 40 -25.98 6.29 -40.15
N GLY A 41 -25.61 5.51 -41.17
CA GLY A 41 -26.51 4.54 -41.81
C GLY A 41 -27.03 3.45 -40.87
N LEU A 42 -26.17 2.89 -40.02
CA LEU A 42 -26.55 1.84 -39.07
C LEU A 42 -27.48 2.40 -37.97
N ARG A 43 -27.26 3.64 -37.55
CA ARG A 43 -28.10 4.34 -36.56
C ARG A 43 -29.51 4.54 -37.08
N THR A 44 -29.67 4.96 -38.34
CA THR A 44 -30.99 5.13 -38.97
C THR A 44 -31.73 3.79 -39.05
N GLU A 45 -31.04 2.72 -39.47
CA GLU A 45 -31.61 1.38 -39.52
C GLU A 45 -32.13 0.92 -38.15
N ILE A 46 -31.29 1.03 -37.11
CA ILE A 46 -31.64 0.64 -35.73
C ILE A 46 -32.88 1.42 -35.23
N ASN A 47 -32.92 2.74 -35.46
CA ASN A 47 -34.05 3.57 -35.04
C ASN A 47 -35.35 3.18 -35.75
N THR A 48 -35.28 2.84 -37.04
CA THR A 48 -36.43 2.36 -37.81
C THR A 48 -36.94 1.03 -37.25
N VAL A 49 -36.03 0.09 -36.95
CA VAL A 49 -36.39 -1.21 -36.35
C VAL A 49 -36.99 -1.02 -34.95
N ILE A 50 -36.48 -0.10 -34.13
CA ILE A 50 -37.05 0.21 -32.81
C ILE A 50 -38.47 0.78 -32.95
N ARG A 51 -38.69 1.77 -33.83
CA ARG A 51 -40.00 2.42 -34.03
C ARG A 51 -41.07 1.46 -34.53
N HIS A 52 -40.71 0.53 -35.41
CA HIS A 52 -41.63 -0.39 -36.06
C HIS A 52 -41.31 -1.85 -35.74
N PHE A 53 -40.95 -2.13 -34.48
CA PHE A 53 -40.43 -3.44 -34.07
C PHE A 53 -41.42 -4.60 -34.30
N SER A 54 -41.09 -5.44 -35.27
CA SER A 54 -41.85 -6.61 -35.71
C SER A 54 -40.93 -7.82 -35.88
N THR A 55 -41.46 -9.03 -35.75
CA THR A 55 -40.70 -10.26 -36.07
C THR A 55 -40.31 -10.33 -37.54
N LYS A 56 -41.02 -9.61 -38.42
CA LYS A 56 -40.75 -9.49 -39.85
C LYS A 56 -39.87 -8.28 -40.22
N SER A 57 -39.40 -7.51 -39.24
CA SER A 57 -38.51 -6.38 -39.52
C SER A 57 -37.22 -6.88 -40.15
N LEU A 58 -36.97 -6.47 -41.40
CA LEU A 58 -35.77 -6.81 -42.15
C LEU A 58 -34.54 -6.14 -41.54
N LEU A 59 -33.43 -6.87 -41.56
CA LEU A 59 -32.15 -6.45 -41.01
C LEU A 59 -31.06 -6.57 -42.07
N SER A 60 -30.20 -5.57 -42.14
CA SER A 60 -28.97 -5.64 -42.91
C SER A 60 -28.08 -6.75 -42.35
N GLU A 61 -27.29 -7.38 -43.22
CA GLU A 61 -26.33 -8.41 -42.81
C GLU A 61 -25.34 -7.87 -41.77
N GLN A 62 -25.02 -6.58 -41.85
CA GLN A 62 -24.15 -5.89 -40.90
C GLN A 62 -24.79 -5.81 -39.51
N LEU A 63 -26.05 -5.39 -39.42
CA LEU A 63 -26.77 -5.29 -38.14
C LEU A 63 -27.04 -6.68 -37.54
N TYR A 64 -27.48 -7.64 -38.36
CA TYR A 64 -27.68 -9.02 -37.94
C TYR A 64 -26.39 -9.63 -37.37
N SER A 65 -25.28 -9.53 -38.12
CA SER A 65 -23.98 -10.04 -37.69
C SER A 65 -23.46 -9.38 -36.43
N LEU A 66 -23.69 -8.06 -36.28
CA LEU A 66 -23.32 -7.33 -35.06
C LEU A 66 -24.04 -7.89 -33.84
N ILE A 67 -25.37 -8.09 -33.91
CA ILE A 67 -26.17 -8.62 -32.80
C ILE A 67 -25.74 -10.05 -32.46
N VAL A 68 -25.56 -10.92 -33.45
CA VAL A 68 -25.08 -12.29 -33.22
C VAL A 68 -23.69 -12.31 -32.57
N LYS A 69 -22.77 -11.43 -33.01
CA LYS A 69 -21.44 -11.29 -32.41
C LYS A 69 -21.52 -10.83 -30.95
N GLN A 70 -22.40 -9.89 -30.62
CA GLN A 70 -22.63 -9.46 -29.24
C GLN A 70 -23.16 -10.59 -28.37
N TYR A 71 -24.11 -11.39 -28.87
CA TYR A 71 -24.64 -12.53 -28.13
C TYR A 71 -23.55 -13.58 -27.85
N LYS A 72 -22.74 -13.92 -28.86
CA LYS A 72 -21.59 -14.83 -28.67
C LYS A 72 -20.58 -14.26 -27.67
N ALA A 73 -20.32 -12.96 -27.70
CA ALA A 73 -19.42 -12.30 -26.75
C ALA A 73 -19.96 -12.28 -25.32
N MET A 74 -21.29 -12.26 -25.13
CA MET A 74 -21.93 -12.28 -23.80
C MET A 74 -21.55 -13.53 -23.01
N LYS A 75 -21.41 -14.69 -23.66
CA LYS A 75 -21.01 -15.95 -23.03
C LYS A 75 -19.61 -15.90 -22.40
N ASN A 76 -18.77 -14.95 -22.82
CA ASN A 76 -17.43 -14.74 -22.27
C ASN A 76 -17.40 -13.72 -21.13
N LEU A 77 -18.56 -13.36 -20.57
CA LEU A 77 -18.69 -12.37 -19.50
C LEU A 77 -19.08 -13.05 -18.21
N VAL A 78 -18.45 -12.63 -17.12
CA VAL A 78 -18.72 -13.13 -15.78
C VAL A 78 -19.25 -11.96 -14.96
N SER A 79 -20.40 -12.15 -14.30
CA SER A 79 -20.94 -11.11 -13.43
C SER A 79 -20.04 -10.91 -12.22
N VAL A 80 -19.93 -9.68 -11.74
CA VAL A 80 -19.17 -9.36 -10.53
C VAL A 80 -19.70 -10.16 -9.33
N THR A 81 -21.03 -10.35 -9.24
CA THR A 81 -21.66 -11.19 -8.23
C THR A 81 -21.18 -12.64 -8.25
N GLN A 82 -20.93 -13.21 -9.44
CA GLN A 82 -20.34 -14.55 -9.53
C GLN A 82 -18.89 -14.54 -9.08
N ILE A 83 -18.10 -13.53 -9.46
CA ILE A 83 -16.69 -13.40 -9.06
C ILE A 83 -16.58 -13.25 -7.53
N GLU A 84 -17.46 -12.47 -6.91
CA GLU A 84 -17.56 -12.31 -5.46
C GLU A 84 -17.75 -13.65 -4.77
N LYS A 85 -18.72 -14.46 -5.23
CA LYS A 85 -18.99 -15.80 -4.68
C LYS A 85 -17.82 -16.75 -4.89
N ASP A 86 -17.30 -16.85 -6.11
CA ASP A 86 -16.23 -17.79 -6.47
C ASP A 86 -14.93 -17.53 -5.70
N ASN A 87 -14.72 -16.29 -5.25
CA ASN A 87 -13.49 -15.87 -4.56
C ASN A 87 -13.72 -15.43 -3.11
N ARG A 88 -14.93 -15.60 -2.57
CA ARG A 88 -15.34 -15.16 -1.22
C ARG A 88 -15.07 -13.66 -0.95
N LEU A 89 -15.29 -12.80 -1.94
CA LEU A 89 -15.04 -11.36 -1.80
C LEU A 89 -16.21 -10.65 -1.15
N ASN A 90 -15.93 -9.73 -0.23
CA ASN A 90 -16.94 -8.91 0.41
C ASN A 90 -17.61 -7.94 -0.59
N VAL A 91 -18.93 -8.08 -0.77
CA VAL A 91 -19.72 -7.32 -1.75
C VAL A 91 -19.62 -5.80 -1.57
N ALA A 92 -19.69 -5.32 -0.33
CA ALA A 92 -19.60 -3.89 -0.04
C ALA A 92 -18.22 -3.33 -0.44
N LYS A 93 -17.15 -4.08 -0.14
CA LYS A 93 -15.78 -3.69 -0.50
C LYS A 93 -15.52 -3.79 -2.00
N VAL A 94 -16.06 -4.80 -2.68
CA VAL A 94 -15.96 -4.90 -4.14
C VAL A 94 -16.67 -3.71 -4.81
N ASN A 95 -17.85 -3.32 -4.32
CA ASN A 95 -18.54 -2.14 -4.82
C ASN A 95 -17.75 -0.85 -4.61
N GLN A 96 -17.11 -0.69 -3.45
CA GLN A 96 -16.21 0.44 -3.19
C GLN A 96 -15.01 0.45 -4.15
N PHE A 97 -14.34 -0.69 -4.31
CA PHE A 97 -13.22 -0.85 -5.24
C PHE A 97 -13.62 -0.48 -6.68
N ILE A 98 -14.78 -0.96 -7.14
CA ILE A 98 -15.26 -0.62 -8.48
C ILE A 98 -15.58 0.87 -8.60
N LYS A 99 -16.17 1.50 -7.57
CA LYS A 99 -16.42 2.95 -7.57
C LYS A 99 -15.12 3.74 -7.76
N GLU A 100 -14.04 3.33 -7.08
CA GLU A 100 -12.72 3.95 -7.25
C GLU A 100 -12.11 3.70 -8.64
N LEU A 101 -12.30 2.51 -9.22
CA LEU A 101 -11.90 2.24 -10.60
C LEU A 101 -12.67 3.09 -11.61
N SER A 102 -13.97 3.30 -11.39
CA SER A 102 -14.82 4.12 -12.25
C SER A 102 -14.41 5.59 -12.22
N VAL A 103 -14.14 6.16 -11.04
CA VAL A 103 -13.65 7.54 -10.90
C VAL A 103 -12.34 7.76 -11.67
N ASN A 104 -11.48 6.74 -11.73
CA ASN A 104 -10.21 6.80 -12.43
C ASN A 104 -10.28 6.33 -13.89
N ASN A 105 -11.47 6.14 -14.47
CA ASN A 105 -11.69 5.64 -15.84
C ASN A 105 -11.02 4.28 -16.14
N LYS A 106 -10.67 3.48 -15.13
CA LYS A 106 -10.04 2.15 -15.30
C LYS A 106 -11.05 1.02 -15.39
N TRP A 107 -12.31 1.27 -15.03
CA TRP A 107 -13.36 0.25 -15.10
C TRP A 107 -13.67 -0.20 -16.54
N SER A 108 -13.60 0.72 -17.51
CA SER A 108 -13.81 0.41 -18.94
C SER A 108 -12.81 -0.60 -19.50
N ASP A 109 -11.62 -0.69 -18.91
CA ASP A 109 -10.63 -1.71 -19.28
C ASP A 109 -11.07 -3.12 -18.86
N LEU A 110 -11.97 -3.26 -17.90
CA LEU A 110 -12.45 -4.55 -17.41
C LEU A 110 -13.82 -4.90 -17.99
N ASP A 111 -14.65 -3.86 -18.17
CA ASP A 111 -16.03 -3.94 -18.57
C ASP A 111 -16.19 -3.92 -20.09
N SER A 112 -16.61 -5.04 -20.68
CA SER A 112 -16.90 -5.07 -22.11
C SER A 112 -18.29 -4.52 -22.41
N GLN A 113 -18.42 -3.42 -23.14
CA GLN A 113 -19.74 -2.98 -23.62
C GLN A 113 -20.45 -4.12 -24.37
N ASN A 114 -21.67 -4.48 -23.96
CA ASN A 114 -22.45 -5.57 -24.56
C ASN A 114 -23.96 -5.36 -24.37
N ILE A 115 -24.71 -5.43 -25.47
CA ILE A 115 -26.14 -5.10 -25.52
C ILE A 115 -27.04 -6.12 -24.81
N PHE A 116 -26.53 -7.32 -24.49
CA PHE A 116 -27.28 -8.35 -23.78
C PHE A 116 -27.00 -8.35 -22.27
N LYS A 117 -26.15 -7.44 -21.78
CA LYS A 117 -25.95 -7.27 -20.33
C LYS A 117 -27.23 -6.82 -19.65
N HIS A 118 -27.43 -7.36 -18.47
CA HIS A 118 -28.44 -6.84 -17.56
C HIS A 118 -27.95 -5.51 -16.95
N GLU A 119 -28.81 -4.51 -16.89
CA GLU A 119 -28.43 -3.12 -16.57
C GLU A 119 -27.96 -2.95 -15.12
N ASN A 120 -28.55 -3.72 -14.21
CA ASN A 120 -28.23 -3.65 -12.78
C ASN A 120 -26.97 -4.43 -12.38
N TYR A 121 -26.36 -5.20 -13.28
CA TYR A 121 -25.19 -6.02 -12.95
C TYR A 121 -23.94 -5.52 -13.67
N LYS A 122 -22.83 -5.56 -12.95
CA LYS A 122 -21.50 -5.33 -13.51
C LYS A 122 -20.91 -6.64 -13.99
N TYR A 123 -20.16 -6.58 -15.09
CA TYR A 123 -19.57 -7.77 -15.70
C TYR A 123 -18.12 -7.51 -16.07
N VAL A 124 -17.30 -8.55 -15.91
CA VAL A 124 -15.89 -8.56 -16.32
C VAL A 124 -15.72 -9.59 -17.44
N GLN A 125 -14.89 -9.28 -18.44
CA GLN A 125 -14.50 -10.28 -19.44
C GLN A 125 -13.83 -11.47 -18.74
N ASN A 126 -14.20 -12.71 -19.05
CA ASN A 126 -13.68 -13.92 -18.40
C ASN A 126 -12.13 -13.93 -18.35
N ARG A 127 -11.48 -13.59 -19.47
CA ARG A 127 -10.00 -13.49 -19.57
C ARG A 127 -9.36 -12.46 -18.62
N LYS A 128 -10.13 -11.50 -18.10
CA LYS A 128 -9.70 -10.42 -17.20
C LYS A 128 -10.07 -10.67 -15.73
N VAL A 129 -10.86 -11.71 -15.43
CA VAL A 129 -11.32 -12.01 -14.06
C VAL A 129 -10.16 -12.19 -13.09
N LYS A 130 -9.13 -12.95 -13.47
CA LYS A 130 -7.94 -13.11 -12.63
C LYS A 130 -7.29 -11.76 -12.30
N GLY A 131 -7.10 -10.91 -13.31
CA GLY A 131 -6.52 -9.58 -13.12
C GLY A 131 -7.38 -8.66 -12.25
N PHE A 132 -8.70 -8.76 -12.35
CA PHE A 132 -9.63 -8.04 -11.47
C PHE A 132 -9.50 -8.49 -10.01
N VAL A 133 -9.50 -9.80 -9.76
CA VAL A 133 -9.34 -10.36 -8.40
C VAL A 133 -7.99 -9.99 -7.80
N ASP A 134 -6.91 -10.10 -8.59
CA ASP A 134 -5.56 -9.74 -8.16
C ASP A 134 -5.46 -8.26 -7.77
N GLN A 135 -6.08 -7.36 -8.55
CA GLN A 135 -6.14 -5.92 -8.26
C GLN A 135 -7.00 -5.61 -7.03
N PHE A 136 -8.11 -6.33 -6.85
CA PHE A 136 -8.96 -6.19 -5.67
C PHE A 136 -8.18 -6.53 -4.40
N PHE A 137 -7.46 -7.65 -4.37
CA PHE A 137 -6.63 -8.00 -3.21
C PHE A 137 -5.51 -6.98 -2.96
N ASP A 138 -4.88 -6.44 -4.01
CA ASP A 138 -3.87 -5.38 -3.83
C ASP A 138 -4.47 -4.11 -3.22
N TRP A 139 -5.68 -3.74 -3.66
CA TRP A 139 -6.43 -2.63 -3.10
C TRP A 139 -6.81 -2.88 -1.64
N LEU A 140 -7.30 -4.08 -1.32
CA LEU A 140 -7.74 -4.45 0.02
C LEU A 140 -6.58 -4.41 1.03
N LEU A 141 -5.44 -4.98 0.64
CA LEU A 141 -4.21 -4.96 1.43
C LEU A 141 -3.70 -3.53 1.70
N GLY A 142 -3.92 -2.61 0.75
CA GLY A 142 -3.52 -1.20 0.87
C GLY A 142 -4.46 -0.33 1.72
N ASN A 143 -5.72 -0.71 1.90
CA ASN A 143 -6.77 0.18 2.42
C ASN A 143 -7.52 -0.32 3.67
N GLY A 144 -7.37 -1.59 4.06
CA GLY A 144 -8.15 -2.12 5.18
C GLY A 144 -7.59 -3.36 5.88
N ALA A 145 -6.66 -4.08 5.25
CA ALA A 145 -6.16 -5.30 5.82
C ALA A 145 -5.38 -5.08 7.12
N LYS A 146 -5.66 -5.93 8.11
CA LYS A 146 -4.86 -6.08 9.32
C LYS A 146 -3.67 -6.98 9.04
N PHE A 147 -2.63 -6.91 9.86
CA PHE A 147 -1.42 -7.75 9.75
C PHE A 147 -1.24 -8.74 10.90
N HIS A 148 -2.20 -8.77 11.83
CA HIS A 148 -2.29 -9.71 12.93
C HIS A 148 -3.76 -9.98 13.21
N TYR A 149 -4.13 -11.25 13.34
CA TYR A 149 -5.48 -11.66 13.74
C TYR A 149 -5.47 -13.07 14.35
N ARG A 150 -6.51 -13.40 15.11
CA ARG A 150 -6.70 -14.73 15.70
C ARG A 150 -7.61 -15.58 14.80
N LEU A 151 -7.15 -16.76 14.37
CA LEU A 151 -7.88 -17.66 13.47
C LEU A 151 -7.76 -19.11 13.94
N LEU A 152 -8.65 -19.98 13.43
CA LEU A 152 -8.61 -21.40 13.73
C LEU A 152 -7.36 -22.06 13.12
N ASN A 153 -6.55 -22.69 13.96
CA ASN A 153 -5.46 -23.54 13.55
C ASN A 153 -5.97 -24.97 13.35
N THR A 154 -5.86 -25.47 12.12
CA THR A 154 -6.33 -26.81 11.74
C THR A 154 -5.48 -27.95 12.31
N GLU A 155 -4.24 -27.71 12.74
CA GLU A 155 -3.37 -28.72 13.36
C GLU A 155 -3.70 -28.94 14.83
N THR A 156 -3.98 -27.86 15.57
CA THR A 156 -4.27 -27.90 17.01
C THR A 156 -5.77 -27.91 17.31
N ASN A 157 -6.61 -27.55 16.33
CA ASN A 157 -8.05 -27.30 16.50
C ASN A 157 -8.37 -26.19 17.52
N GLU A 158 -7.47 -25.21 17.67
CA GLU A 158 -7.57 -24.09 18.59
C GLU A 158 -7.48 -22.75 17.85
N LEU A 159 -7.99 -21.68 18.46
CA LEU A 159 -7.83 -20.32 17.94
C LEU A 159 -6.43 -19.78 18.27
N ASP A 160 -5.58 -19.65 17.25
CA ASP A 160 -4.20 -19.17 17.36
C ASP A 160 -4.03 -17.78 16.76
N ASP A 161 -3.04 -17.05 17.28
CA ASP A 161 -2.61 -15.78 16.70
C ASP A 161 -1.77 -16.01 15.44
N PHE A 162 -2.24 -15.47 14.31
CA PHE A 162 -1.56 -15.50 13.02
C PHE A 162 -1.19 -14.09 12.55
N PHE A 163 -0.11 -14.00 11.81
CA PHE A 163 0.47 -12.74 11.42
C PHE A 163 0.89 -12.71 9.95
N ALA A 164 0.93 -11.53 9.36
CA ALA A 164 1.42 -11.35 8.00
C ALA A 164 2.88 -11.82 7.87
N LEU A 165 3.24 -12.26 6.67
CA LEU A 165 4.52 -12.91 6.29
C LEU A 165 4.72 -14.34 6.77
N GLU A 166 3.93 -14.83 7.71
CA GLU A 166 4.03 -16.21 8.16
C GLU A 166 3.84 -17.19 7.00
N GLU A 167 4.67 -18.22 7.01
CA GLU A 167 4.51 -19.34 6.10
C GLU A 167 3.47 -20.31 6.65
N ILE A 168 2.45 -20.53 5.85
CA ILE A 168 1.31 -21.38 6.18
C ILE A 168 1.13 -22.47 5.15
N GLN A 169 0.36 -23.48 5.53
CA GLN A 169 -0.09 -24.57 4.69
C GLN A 169 -1.61 -24.61 4.73
N ALA A 170 -2.23 -24.78 3.56
CA ALA A 170 -3.65 -25.08 3.45
C ALA A 170 -3.88 -26.58 3.59
N GLY A 171 -5.12 -27.01 3.90
CA GLY A 171 -5.47 -28.42 4.10
C GLY A 171 -5.12 -29.36 2.94
N ASN A 172 -5.01 -28.86 1.71
CA ASN A 172 -4.52 -29.61 0.54
C ASN A 172 -2.98 -29.65 0.41
N SER A 173 -2.26 -29.35 1.49
CA SER A 173 -0.80 -29.24 1.58
C SER A 173 -0.13 -28.16 0.72
N GLN A 174 -0.90 -27.25 0.14
CA GLN A 174 -0.33 -26.10 -0.57
C GLN A 174 0.23 -25.08 0.41
N LYS A 175 1.50 -24.71 0.21
CA LYS A 175 2.19 -23.71 1.03
C LYS A 175 2.05 -22.31 0.44
N GLY A 176 1.97 -21.33 1.32
CA GLY A 176 1.86 -19.92 0.97
C GLY A 176 2.26 -19.02 2.12
N ARG A 177 1.97 -17.74 1.97
CA ARG A 177 2.18 -16.73 3.00
C ARG A 177 0.92 -15.94 3.28
N ILE A 178 0.75 -15.57 4.54
CA ILE A 178 -0.26 -14.60 4.92
C ILE A 178 0.18 -13.22 4.43
N LEU A 179 -0.68 -12.55 3.66
CA LEU A 179 -0.46 -11.17 3.18
C LEU A 179 -1.13 -10.14 4.10
N GLY A 180 -2.23 -10.52 4.74
CA GLY A 180 -2.99 -9.71 5.68
C GLY A 180 -4.30 -10.42 6.06
N PHE A 181 -5.19 -9.71 6.74
CA PHE A 181 -6.48 -10.22 7.20
C PHE A 181 -7.57 -9.18 6.95
N ASP A 182 -8.71 -9.61 6.43
CA ASP A 182 -9.82 -8.72 6.14
C ASP A 182 -11.15 -9.53 6.11
N GLN A 183 -12.28 -8.84 6.09
CA GLN A 183 -13.60 -9.44 6.02
C GLN A 183 -13.85 -10.10 4.66
N ALA A 184 -14.22 -11.38 4.69
CA ALA A 184 -14.66 -12.13 3.53
C ALA A 184 -16.13 -11.83 3.19
N ILE A 185 -16.69 -12.58 2.24
CA ILE A 185 -18.09 -12.46 1.80
C ILE A 185 -19.11 -12.60 2.94
N ASP A 186 -18.81 -13.45 3.93
CA ASP A 186 -19.69 -13.74 5.05
C ASP A 186 -19.58 -12.69 6.18
N GLY A 187 -18.68 -11.70 6.05
CA GLY A 187 -18.43 -10.66 7.06
C GLY A 187 -17.37 -11.03 8.10
N ASP A 188 -17.04 -12.32 8.22
CA ASP A 188 -15.98 -12.82 9.08
C ASP A 188 -14.60 -12.41 8.58
N VAL A 189 -13.70 -12.10 9.51
CA VAL A 189 -12.31 -11.77 9.19
C VAL A 189 -11.56 -13.06 8.89
N GLU A 190 -11.04 -13.17 7.67
CA GLU A 190 -10.27 -14.31 7.18
C GLU A 190 -8.86 -13.88 6.78
N ALA A 191 -7.91 -14.82 6.72
CA ALA A 191 -6.58 -14.55 6.23
C ALA A 191 -6.57 -14.43 4.70
N ILE A 192 -5.93 -13.38 4.18
CA ILE A 192 -5.60 -13.26 2.76
C ILE A 192 -4.26 -13.97 2.54
N CYS A 193 -4.27 -15.07 1.80
CA CYS A 193 -3.11 -15.92 1.62
C CYS A 193 -2.65 -15.95 0.17
N GLY A 194 -1.37 -15.66 -0.07
CA GLY A 194 -0.71 -15.83 -1.36
C GLY A 194 0.05 -17.16 -1.43
N PHE A 195 -0.28 -18.01 -2.38
CA PHE A 195 0.33 -19.33 -2.57
C PHE A 195 1.47 -19.28 -3.58
N TYR A 196 2.39 -20.25 -3.50
CA TYR A 196 3.55 -20.29 -4.41
C TYR A 196 3.21 -20.56 -5.88
N ASN A 197 1.96 -20.90 -6.20
CA ASN A 197 1.45 -20.97 -7.56
C ASN A 197 0.89 -19.61 -8.06
N GLY A 198 1.08 -18.55 -7.28
CA GLY A 198 0.60 -17.19 -7.56
C GLY A 198 -0.89 -16.95 -7.29
N LYS A 199 -1.64 -17.93 -6.76
CA LYS A 199 -3.04 -17.74 -6.39
C LYS A 199 -3.14 -17.00 -5.06
N ILE A 200 -4.14 -16.12 -4.96
CA ILE A 200 -4.47 -15.41 -3.72
C ILE A 200 -5.93 -15.71 -3.39
N LYS A 201 -6.21 -16.01 -2.12
CA LYS A 201 -7.56 -16.30 -1.64
C LYS A 201 -7.69 -15.99 -0.15
N PHE A 202 -8.93 -15.86 0.29
CA PHE A 202 -9.24 -15.92 1.71
C PHE A 202 -9.15 -17.35 2.24
N LEU A 203 -8.76 -17.48 3.52
CA LEU A 203 -8.76 -18.71 4.28
C LEU A 203 -9.23 -18.45 5.73
N PRO A 204 -10.31 -19.12 6.18
CA PRO A 204 -10.80 -18.97 7.55
C PRO A 204 -9.99 -19.78 8.57
N ALA A 205 -9.31 -20.84 8.12
CA ALA A 205 -8.50 -21.71 8.97
C ALA A 205 -7.17 -22.04 8.30
N LEU A 206 -6.12 -22.16 9.11
CA LEU A 206 -4.72 -22.24 8.65
C LEU A 206 -3.95 -23.35 9.36
N GLN A 207 -2.86 -23.82 8.76
CA GLN A 207 -1.85 -24.64 9.41
C GLN A 207 -0.50 -23.93 9.34
N ARG A 208 0.29 -23.92 10.42
CA ARG A 208 1.68 -23.43 10.37
C ARG A 208 2.57 -24.45 9.69
N SER A 209 3.14 -24.10 8.54
CA SER A 209 4.08 -24.96 7.81
C SER A 209 5.38 -25.21 8.60
N CYS A 210 5.75 -24.24 9.43
CA CYS A 210 7.02 -24.20 10.15
C CYS A 210 6.76 -23.96 11.63
N GLN A 211 6.71 -25.03 12.43
CA GLN A 211 6.79 -24.88 13.87
C GLN A 211 8.04 -24.01 14.20
N GLY A 212 7.92 -23.10 15.17
CA GLY A 212 9.03 -22.32 15.75
C GLY A 212 9.54 -21.08 15.01
N LEU A 213 9.00 -20.73 13.83
CA LEU A 213 9.09 -19.33 13.41
C LEU A 213 8.14 -18.54 14.29
N LYS A 214 8.70 -17.73 15.20
CA LYS A 214 7.91 -16.72 15.90
C LYS A 214 7.59 -15.60 14.91
N SER A 215 6.35 -15.15 14.94
CA SER A 215 5.90 -14.08 14.07
C SER A 215 6.50 -12.75 14.50
N PRO A 216 6.78 -11.81 13.58
CA PRO A 216 7.28 -10.50 13.95
C PRO A 216 6.34 -9.76 14.92
N GLU A 217 6.88 -8.90 15.78
CA GLU A 217 6.05 -8.12 16.68
C GLU A 217 5.54 -6.87 15.96
N PHE A 218 4.25 -6.83 15.60
CA PHE A 218 3.67 -5.74 14.81
C PHE A 218 3.38 -4.45 15.60
N ASN A 219 3.83 -4.36 16.88
CA ASN A 219 3.49 -3.27 17.80
C ASN A 219 4.70 -2.47 18.32
N LYS A 220 4.42 -1.16 18.57
CA LYS A 220 5.27 -0.06 19.06
C LYS A 220 6.67 0.05 18.42
N PHE A 221 6.64 0.52 17.17
CA PHE A 221 7.81 1.16 16.55
C PHE A 221 8.35 2.29 17.45
N ASN A 222 9.59 2.16 17.90
CA ASN A 222 10.26 3.24 18.61
C ASN A 222 10.60 4.35 17.61
N ARG A 223 9.82 5.43 17.61
CA ARG A 223 10.02 6.61 16.73
C ARG A 223 11.40 7.26 16.88
N PHE A 224 12.09 7.01 17.99
CA PHE A 224 13.43 7.53 18.27
C PHE A 224 14.56 6.67 17.70
N LYS A 225 14.26 5.46 17.18
CA LYS A 225 15.23 4.63 16.44
C LYS A 225 15.00 4.75 14.95
N ARG A 226 16.08 4.71 14.16
CA ARG A 226 15.97 4.89 12.70
C ARG A 226 15.26 3.70 12.06
N PRO A 227 14.26 3.96 11.19
CA PRO A 227 13.63 2.92 10.41
C PRO A 227 14.55 2.41 9.30
N VAL A 228 14.61 1.10 9.15
CA VAL A 228 15.09 0.40 7.96
C VAL A 228 13.88 -0.02 7.14
N TYR A 229 13.89 0.30 5.85
CA TYR A 229 12.79 0.03 4.92
C TYR A 229 13.15 -1.10 3.97
N PHE A 230 12.41 -2.19 4.04
CA PHE A 230 12.44 -3.25 3.04
C PHE A 230 11.20 -3.16 2.16
N SER A 231 11.37 -3.32 0.85
CA SER A 231 10.28 -3.31 -0.12
C SER A 231 10.34 -4.57 -0.97
N PHE A 232 9.26 -5.35 -0.90
CA PHE A 232 9.09 -6.60 -1.63
C PHE A 232 7.94 -6.45 -2.61
N LYS A 233 8.08 -7.01 -3.81
CA LYS A 233 6.94 -7.18 -4.72
C LYS A 233 6.06 -8.31 -4.19
N ARG A 234 4.73 -8.20 -4.38
CA ARG A 234 3.80 -9.29 -4.02
C ARG A 234 4.19 -10.62 -4.67
N SER A 235 4.64 -10.57 -5.92
CA SER A 235 5.09 -11.75 -6.66
C SER A 235 6.25 -12.47 -5.98
N GLU A 236 7.16 -11.74 -5.32
CA GLU A 236 8.31 -12.33 -4.61
C GLU A 236 7.86 -13.07 -3.36
N LEU A 237 6.84 -12.57 -2.64
CA LEU A 237 6.23 -13.27 -1.49
C LEU A 237 5.62 -14.62 -1.89
N MET A 238 5.24 -14.76 -3.16
CA MET A 238 4.66 -15.95 -3.78
C MET A 238 5.70 -16.76 -4.57
N ASP A 239 6.99 -16.44 -4.48
CA ASP A 239 8.04 -17.19 -5.17
C ASP A 239 8.59 -18.31 -4.28
N ARG A 240 8.49 -19.55 -4.75
CA ARG A 240 9.04 -20.73 -4.05
C ARG A 240 10.56 -20.67 -3.93
N GLN A 241 11.27 -20.05 -4.86
CA GLN A 241 12.73 -19.97 -4.86
C GLN A 241 13.25 -19.02 -3.77
N LEU A 242 12.48 -17.97 -3.46
CA LEU A 242 12.81 -16.99 -2.41
C LEU A 242 12.33 -17.42 -1.01
N ARG A 243 11.67 -18.58 -0.92
CA ARG A 243 11.06 -19.08 0.33
C ARG A 243 12.02 -19.08 1.50
N THR A 244 13.23 -19.62 1.29
CA THR A 244 14.26 -19.73 2.33
C THR A 244 14.76 -18.38 2.80
N GLN A 245 14.95 -17.43 1.89
CA GLN A 245 15.40 -16.07 2.16
C GLN A 245 14.33 -15.30 2.94
N PHE A 246 13.06 -15.42 2.54
CA PHE A 246 11.96 -14.84 3.31
C PHE A 246 11.82 -15.46 4.70
N ASN A 247 11.99 -16.78 4.85
CA ASN A 247 11.94 -17.42 6.16
C ASN A 247 13.06 -16.94 7.07
N LEU A 248 14.29 -16.80 6.55
CA LEU A 248 15.40 -16.20 7.27
C LEU A 248 15.06 -14.76 7.70
N PHE A 249 14.61 -13.92 6.76
CA PHE A 249 14.21 -12.54 7.03
C PHE A 249 13.13 -12.42 8.12
N VAL A 250 12.06 -13.21 8.04
CA VAL A 250 10.98 -13.21 9.05
C VAL A 250 11.50 -13.68 10.40
N ALA A 251 12.36 -14.69 10.44
CA ALA A 251 12.97 -15.17 11.67
C ALA A 251 13.82 -14.10 12.36
N CYS A 252 14.52 -13.24 11.61
CA CYS A 252 15.25 -12.09 12.18
C CYS A 252 14.31 -11.14 12.94
N LEU A 253 13.11 -10.95 12.38
CA LEU A 253 12.14 -9.97 12.85
C LEU A 253 11.24 -10.49 13.96
N SER A 254 11.35 -11.77 14.30
CA SER A 254 10.44 -12.53 15.17
C SER A 254 10.25 -12.02 16.60
N VAL A 255 11.06 -11.04 17.03
CA VAL A 255 10.99 -10.37 18.34
C VAL A 255 11.27 -8.87 18.22
N LYS A 256 11.11 -8.32 17.02
CA LYS A 256 11.42 -6.93 16.73
C LYS A 256 10.13 -6.18 16.40
N PRO A 257 10.01 -4.91 16.83
CA PRO A 257 8.96 -4.04 16.35
C PRO A 257 9.02 -3.90 14.84
N VAL A 258 7.92 -4.26 14.18
CA VAL A 258 7.75 -4.18 12.74
C VAL A 258 6.49 -3.41 12.41
N LYS A 259 6.56 -2.59 11.36
CA LYS A 259 5.39 -1.99 10.74
C LYS A 259 5.31 -2.44 9.29
N ILE A 260 4.19 -3.06 8.90
CA ILE A 260 3.92 -3.38 7.51
C ILE A 260 3.02 -2.31 6.90
N GLN A 261 3.31 -1.97 5.65
CA GLN A 261 2.45 -1.15 4.81
C GLN A 261 2.36 -1.81 3.43
N TYR A 262 1.20 -1.69 2.80
CA TYR A 262 1.00 -2.19 1.45
C TYR A 262 0.70 -1.01 0.52
N GLY A 263 1.30 -1.00 -0.67
CA GLY A 263 1.14 0.08 -1.63
C GLY A 263 1.16 -0.45 -3.06
N GLY A 264 -0.03 -0.62 -3.65
CA GLY A 264 -0.18 -1.32 -4.92
C GLY A 264 0.37 -2.74 -4.82
N GLN A 265 1.18 -3.19 -5.77
CA GLN A 265 1.77 -4.55 -5.75
C GLN A 265 3.01 -4.71 -4.86
N LYS A 266 3.24 -3.79 -3.91
CA LYS A 266 4.45 -3.77 -3.09
C LYS A 266 4.11 -3.76 -1.62
N MET A 267 4.71 -4.70 -0.89
CA MET A 267 4.70 -4.69 0.56
C MET A 267 5.97 -4.01 1.07
N ARG A 268 5.82 -3.15 2.07
CA ARG A 268 6.91 -2.48 2.75
C ARG A 268 6.95 -2.94 4.20
N VAL A 269 8.13 -3.32 4.66
CA VAL A 269 8.39 -3.71 6.04
C VAL A 269 9.34 -2.69 6.63
N LEU A 270 8.89 -2.00 7.68
CA LEU A 270 9.71 -1.10 8.49
C LEU A 270 10.11 -1.84 9.76
N THR A 271 11.38 -1.72 10.13
CA THR A 271 11.89 -2.15 11.43
C THR A 271 13.00 -1.21 11.90
N ASN A 272 13.55 -1.41 13.10
CA ASN A 272 14.71 -0.66 13.58
C ASN A 272 16.01 -1.36 13.21
N ASN A 273 17.16 -0.70 13.35
CA ASN A 273 18.48 -1.34 13.20
C ASN A 273 18.57 -2.66 14.00
N PHE A 274 19.16 -3.69 13.39
CA PHE A 274 19.33 -5.00 14.01
C PHE A 274 20.57 -5.73 13.47
N GLU A 275 21.11 -6.63 14.28
CA GLU A 275 22.15 -7.57 13.87
C GLU A 275 21.51 -8.92 13.57
N PHE A 276 22.00 -9.57 12.51
CA PHE A 276 21.54 -10.87 12.08
C PHE A 276 22.68 -11.89 12.12
N LYS A 277 22.60 -12.84 13.05
CA LYS A 277 23.57 -13.93 13.19
C LYS A 277 23.06 -15.16 12.45
N LEU A 278 23.66 -15.47 11.30
CA LEU A 278 23.24 -16.58 10.44
C LEU A 278 23.43 -17.94 11.12
N ASP A 279 24.44 -18.07 12.00
CA ASP A 279 24.76 -19.29 12.75
C ASP A 279 23.65 -19.76 13.69
N ASP A 280 22.71 -18.88 14.03
CA ASP A 280 21.55 -19.25 14.85
C ASP A 280 20.54 -20.09 14.06
N PHE A 281 20.63 -20.09 12.73
CA PHE A 281 19.71 -20.78 11.81
C PHE A 281 20.37 -21.97 11.11
N GLU A 282 21.67 -22.18 11.33
CA GLU A 282 22.40 -23.33 10.83
C GLU A 282 22.20 -24.58 11.72
N PRO A 283 22.08 -25.79 11.13
CA PRO A 283 22.02 -27.03 11.90
C PRO A 283 23.32 -27.29 12.66
N LYS A 284 23.25 -27.40 13.99
CA LYS A 284 24.41 -27.70 14.85
C LYS A 284 24.49 -29.18 15.17
N GLN A 285 25.70 -29.75 15.23
CA GLN A 285 25.90 -31.18 15.52
C GLN A 285 25.32 -31.60 16.89
N SER A 286 25.31 -30.67 17.86
CA SER A 286 24.74 -30.88 19.19
C SER A 286 23.20 -30.95 19.22
N GLN A 287 22.52 -30.58 18.13
CA GLN A 287 21.05 -30.64 18.04
C GLN A 287 20.59 -32.04 17.60
N SER A 288 19.35 -32.41 17.96
CA SER A 288 18.74 -33.66 17.49
C SER A 288 18.62 -33.70 15.95
N LYS A 289 18.67 -34.91 15.35
CA LYS A 289 18.49 -35.10 13.89
C LYS A 289 17.19 -34.46 13.39
N THR A 290 16.12 -34.53 14.19
CA THR A 290 14.82 -33.91 13.90
C THR A 290 14.92 -32.39 13.81
N MET A 291 15.60 -31.75 14.76
CA MET A 291 15.79 -30.29 14.76
C MET A 291 16.68 -29.84 13.60
N GLN A 292 17.78 -30.56 13.36
CA GLN A 292 18.66 -30.30 12.22
C GLN A 292 17.89 -30.40 10.88
N GLY A 293 17.08 -31.44 10.72
CA GLY A 293 16.22 -31.62 9.54
C GLY A 293 15.14 -30.55 9.40
N ARG A 294 14.65 -29.98 10.51
CA ARG A 294 13.71 -28.85 10.50
C ARG A 294 14.39 -27.57 10.03
N LEU A 295 15.55 -27.21 10.58
CA LEU A 295 16.31 -26.04 10.15
C LEU A 295 16.68 -26.10 8.67
N ARG A 296 17.16 -27.25 8.17
CA ARG A 296 17.45 -27.45 6.74
C ARG A 296 16.22 -27.27 5.85
N ARG A 297 15.04 -27.75 6.27
CA ARG A 297 13.79 -27.57 5.51
C ARG A 297 13.26 -26.13 5.51
N GLN A 298 13.60 -25.36 6.55
CA GLN A 298 13.13 -23.98 6.74
C GLN A 298 14.02 -22.96 6.04
N PHE A 299 15.33 -23.10 6.20
CA PHE A 299 16.32 -22.09 5.80
C PHE A 299 17.24 -22.56 4.66
N GLY A 300 17.20 -23.83 4.29
CA GLY A 300 18.03 -24.39 3.24
C GLY A 300 19.51 -24.38 3.60
N ASN A 301 20.37 -24.33 2.58
CA ASN A 301 21.79 -24.06 2.77
C ASN A 301 21.98 -22.55 2.86
N ILE A 302 22.33 -22.08 4.05
CA ILE A 302 22.51 -20.67 4.31
C ILE A 302 23.80 -20.22 3.63
N ASN A 303 23.69 -19.24 2.73
CA ASN A 303 24.82 -18.57 2.11
C ASN A 303 24.77 -17.08 2.50
N PRO A 304 25.73 -16.60 3.32
CA PRO A 304 25.77 -15.21 3.77
C PRO A 304 25.82 -14.19 2.62
N ASP A 305 26.55 -14.47 1.53
CA ASP A 305 26.62 -13.61 0.33
C ASP A 305 25.26 -13.51 -0.36
N THR A 306 24.65 -14.65 -0.64
CA THR A 306 23.35 -14.68 -1.32
C THR A 306 22.26 -13.99 -0.49
N PHE A 307 22.29 -14.16 0.83
CA PHE A 307 21.29 -13.52 1.70
C PHE A 307 21.55 -12.01 1.86
N GLN A 308 22.80 -11.59 1.95
CA GLN A 308 23.15 -10.16 1.96
C GLN A 308 22.72 -9.47 0.66
N ASP A 309 22.99 -10.09 -0.51
CA ASP A 309 22.56 -9.58 -1.82
C ASP A 309 21.04 -9.49 -1.91
N TYR A 310 20.34 -10.49 -1.37
CA TYR A 310 18.89 -10.49 -1.27
C TYR A 310 18.39 -9.30 -0.45
N LEU A 311 18.91 -9.09 0.77
CA LEU A 311 18.54 -7.93 1.59
C LEU A 311 18.84 -6.60 0.87
N GLY A 312 20.01 -6.47 0.26
CA GLY A 312 20.45 -5.28 -0.47
C GLY A 312 19.52 -4.88 -1.61
N LYS A 313 19.01 -5.86 -2.39
CA LYS A 313 18.03 -5.62 -3.46
C LYS A 313 16.69 -5.08 -2.96
N HIS A 314 16.34 -5.35 -1.71
CA HIS A 314 15.06 -5.00 -1.12
C HIS A 314 15.11 -3.79 -0.19
N ILE A 315 16.30 -3.31 0.18
CA ILE A 315 16.45 -2.05 0.92
C ILE A 315 16.14 -0.88 -0.02
N LYS A 316 15.23 0.01 0.41
CA LYS A 316 14.94 1.25 -0.32
C LYS A 316 15.66 2.43 0.30
N LEU A 317 16.54 3.06 -0.48
CA LEU A 317 17.04 4.40 -0.22
C LEU A 317 15.99 5.44 -0.64
N SER A 318 15.77 6.47 0.17
CA SER A 318 14.87 7.58 -0.19
C SER A 318 15.46 8.36 -1.38
N LYS A 319 14.60 9.09 -2.13
CA LYS A 319 15.07 9.95 -3.24
C LYS A 319 16.05 11.03 -2.76
N VAL A 320 15.87 11.54 -1.55
CA VAL A 320 16.76 12.52 -0.91
C VAL A 320 18.13 11.89 -0.65
N TYR A 321 18.18 10.64 -0.17
CA TYR A 321 19.44 9.93 0.03
C TYR A 321 20.15 9.59 -1.28
N LYS A 322 19.38 9.22 -2.32
CA LYS A 322 19.93 8.99 -3.67
C LYS A 322 20.54 10.27 -4.26
N PHE A 323 19.86 11.40 -4.10
CA PHE A 323 20.37 12.71 -4.49
C PHE A 323 21.68 13.03 -3.76
N PHE A 324 21.73 12.94 -2.42
CA PHE A 324 22.97 13.19 -1.69
C PHE A 324 24.10 12.25 -2.12
N TYR A 325 23.85 10.96 -2.29
CA TYR A 325 24.84 9.99 -2.77
C TYR A 325 25.42 10.35 -4.14
N GLU A 326 24.57 10.68 -5.11
CA GLU A 326 24.99 11.07 -6.46
C GLU A 326 25.73 12.43 -6.50
N HIS A 327 25.60 13.26 -5.45
CA HIS A 327 26.12 14.63 -5.43
C HIS A 327 27.25 14.86 -4.41
N THR A 328 27.60 13.85 -3.59
CA THR A 328 28.75 13.88 -2.67
C THR A 328 29.87 12.90 -3.04
N HIS A 329 29.66 12.02 -4.02
CA HIS A 329 30.66 11.07 -4.50
C HIS A 329 30.93 11.30 -6.01
N GLU A 330 32.19 11.31 -6.43
CA GLU A 330 32.54 11.39 -7.86
C GLU A 330 32.06 10.14 -8.60
N ALA A 331 31.56 10.34 -9.83
CA ALA A 331 31.08 9.26 -10.66
C ALA A 331 32.23 8.29 -11.04
N GLY A 332 32.28 7.13 -10.38
CA GLY A 332 33.25 6.07 -10.68
C GLY A 332 34.14 5.62 -9.52
N ALA A 333 33.97 6.15 -8.31
CA ALA A 333 34.72 5.68 -7.13
C ALA A 333 34.33 4.23 -6.76
N ASP A 334 35.34 3.34 -6.66
CA ASP A 334 35.17 1.96 -6.18
C ASP A 334 34.95 1.98 -4.66
N ILE A 335 33.70 1.70 -4.26
CA ILE A 335 33.14 1.78 -2.91
C ILE A 335 33.93 0.91 -1.89
N THR A 336 34.82 0.04 -2.35
CA THR A 336 35.54 -0.91 -1.49
C THR A 336 36.92 -0.45 -1.03
N LYS A 337 37.47 0.65 -1.56
CA LYS A 337 38.84 1.08 -1.27
C LYS A 337 38.96 2.60 -1.30
N ASP A 338 38.52 3.27 -0.24
CA ASP A 338 39.05 4.61 0.04
C ASP A 338 39.74 4.66 1.40
N LYS A 339 40.91 5.31 1.42
CA LYS A 339 41.94 5.23 2.47
C LYS A 339 41.86 6.38 3.47
N GLU A 340 40.99 7.35 3.26
CA GLU A 340 40.82 8.50 4.14
C GLU A 340 39.42 8.40 4.77
N GLY A 341 39.35 8.24 6.09
CA GLY A 341 38.17 7.85 6.85
C GLY A 341 36.99 8.82 6.80
N TYR A 342 36.35 8.95 5.65
CA TYR A 342 35.13 9.72 5.44
C TYR A 342 33.89 8.80 5.49
N LEU A 343 32.94 9.18 6.35
CA LEU A 343 31.58 8.66 6.56
C LEU A 343 31.19 7.37 5.83
N HIS A 344 31.49 6.24 6.48
CA HIS A 344 30.90 4.96 6.18
C HIS A 344 29.39 4.92 6.54
N ASP A 345 28.57 5.07 5.51
CA ASP A 345 27.45 4.16 5.15
C ASP A 345 25.99 4.44 5.54
N TYR A 346 25.24 4.94 4.55
CA TYR A 346 23.78 4.94 4.50
C TYR A 346 23.21 3.51 4.32
N VAL A 347 22.41 3.03 5.28
CA VAL A 347 21.96 1.63 5.42
C VAL A 347 23.05 0.61 5.10
N THR A 348 23.96 0.37 6.05
CA THR A 348 24.98 -0.64 5.83
C THR A 348 24.45 -2.05 6.01
N LEU A 349 24.81 -2.91 5.06
CA LEU A 349 24.91 -4.34 5.24
C LEU A 349 26.40 -4.68 5.39
N LYS A 350 26.91 -4.67 6.63
CA LYS A 350 28.29 -5.09 6.90
C LYS A 350 28.32 -6.53 7.38
N ARG A 351 29.23 -7.32 6.81
CA ARG A 351 29.72 -8.51 7.49
C ARG A 351 30.85 -8.10 8.40
N GLU A 352 30.69 -8.34 9.70
CA GLU A 352 31.78 -8.16 10.64
C GLU A 352 32.87 -9.21 10.35
N ARG A 353 34.08 -8.76 10.00
CA ARG A 353 35.22 -9.65 9.75
C ARG A 353 36.05 -9.78 11.03
N GLY A 354 35.86 -10.90 11.73
CA GLY A 354 36.65 -11.34 12.89
C GLY A 354 36.61 -12.86 13.00
N LYS A 355 37.46 -13.49 13.83
CA LYS A 355 37.48 -14.97 14.01
C LYS A 355 36.11 -15.54 14.40
N ASP A 356 35.28 -14.74 15.08
CA ASP A 356 33.99 -15.18 15.64
C ASP A 356 32.74 -14.53 14.99
N LYS A 357 32.90 -13.74 13.91
CA LYS A 357 31.81 -12.86 13.41
C LYS A 357 31.49 -12.95 11.92
N LYS A 358 32.13 -13.87 11.17
CA LYS A 358 32.01 -13.98 9.70
C LYS A 358 30.57 -14.17 9.17
N ASN A 359 29.66 -14.62 10.02
CA ASN A 359 28.27 -14.95 9.70
C ASN A 359 27.25 -13.96 10.29
N THR A 360 27.71 -12.80 10.76
CA THR A 360 26.84 -11.71 11.21
C THR A 360 26.65 -10.69 10.10
N ILE A 361 25.40 -10.38 9.77
CA ILE A 361 25.01 -9.25 8.91
C ILE A 361 24.45 -8.16 9.82
N VAL A 362 25.10 -7.01 9.86
CA VAL A 362 24.57 -5.82 10.54
C VAL A 362 23.66 -5.10 9.56
N VAL A 363 22.42 -4.83 9.97
CA VAL A 363 21.47 -3.99 9.23
C VAL A 363 21.30 -2.70 10.03
N SER A 364 22.04 -1.66 9.65
CA SER A 364 22.03 -0.37 10.34
C SER A 364 21.79 0.76 9.37
N SER A 365 20.83 1.65 9.65
CA SER A 365 20.77 2.95 8.98
C SER A 365 21.73 3.91 9.66
N ASP A 366 22.98 4.00 9.20
CA ASP A 366 24.01 4.85 9.84
C ASP A 366 24.07 6.25 9.19
N THR A 367 23.16 7.15 9.56
CA THR A 367 23.40 8.61 9.72
C THR A 367 22.15 9.31 10.20
N TYR A 368 22.29 10.11 11.27
CA TYR A 368 21.35 11.19 11.57
C TYR A 368 21.79 12.24 10.53
N PRO A 369 20.92 13.13 10.03
CA PRO A 369 21.40 14.33 9.36
C PRO A 369 22.10 15.27 10.37
N VAL A 370 23.10 14.76 11.09
CA VAL A 370 23.95 15.45 12.06
C VAL A 370 25.42 15.34 11.64
N CYS A 371 25.72 14.63 10.55
CA CYS A 371 27.03 14.68 9.91
C CYS A 371 26.92 15.38 8.55
N PHE A 372 26.34 16.58 8.55
CA PHE A 372 26.68 17.54 7.50
C PHE A 372 28.09 18.03 7.78
N TRP A 373 28.96 18.10 6.78
CA TRP A 373 30.10 19.00 6.89
C TRP A 373 29.52 20.42 6.87
N VAL A 374 29.47 21.03 8.04
CA VAL A 374 29.05 22.41 8.25
C VAL A 374 30.35 23.17 8.52
N PRO A 375 30.69 24.21 7.76
CA PRO A 375 31.81 25.06 8.12
C PRO A 375 31.68 25.53 9.57
N LYS A 376 32.81 25.61 10.27
CA LYS A 376 32.85 25.81 11.73
C LYS A 376 32.00 27.00 12.21
N ASP A 377 31.96 28.06 11.40
CA ASP A 377 31.26 29.30 11.73
C ASP A 377 29.73 29.16 11.60
N VAL A 378 29.24 28.31 10.70
CA VAL A 378 27.81 28.01 10.52
C VAL A 378 27.32 27.06 11.63
N ALA A 379 28.14 26.09 12.05
CA ALA A 379 27.80 25.16 13.13
C ALA A 379 27.59 25.91 14.46
N HIS A 380 28.42 26.91 14.72
CA HIS A 380 28.33 27.75 15.90
C HIS A 380 27.00 28.53 15.99
N GLU A 381 26.46 29.01 14.87
CA GLU A 381 25.17 29.73 14.86
C GLU A 381 23.98 28.78 15.01
N VAL A 382 24.06 27.55 14.48
CA VAL A 382 23.04 26.50 14.66
C VAL A 382 23.01 25.97 16.10
N ASP A 383 24.15 25.92 16.79
CA ASP A 383 24.21 25.53 18.20
C ASP A 383 23.60 26.60 19.12
N LYS A 384 23.74 27.91 18.79
CA LYS A 384 23.17 29.03 19.58
C LYS A 384 21.65 29.03 19.67
N ILE A 385 20.96 28.45 18.69
CA ILE A 385 19.49 28.35 18.66
C ILE A 385 18.95 27.12 19.38
N GLY A 386 19.78 26.43 20.18
CA GLY A 386 19.34 25.34 21.04
C GLY A 386 19.14 24.01 20.31
N ILE A 387 19.62 23.86 19.07
CA ILE A 387 19.64 22.59 18.34
C ILE A 387 20.87 21.77 18.81
N SER A 388 21.09 21.70 20.12
CA SER A 388 21.93 20.67 20.70
C SER A 388 21.00 19.52 21.09
N ALA A 389 21.12 18.40 20.37
CA ALA A 389 20.37 17.16 20.54
C ALA A 389 18.90 17.13 20.02
N GLY A 390 18.74 17.05 18.70
CA GLY A 390 17.58 16.36 18.10
C GLY A 390 16.79 17.17 17.07
N LEU A 391 16.97 16.80 15.79
CA LEU A 391 16.26 17.26 14.58
C LEU A 391 16.26 18.78 14.35
N PRO A 392 16.96 19.30 13.32
CA PRO A 392 16.63 20.62 12.82
C PRO A 392 15.24 20.57 12.15
N PRO A 393 14.37 21.60 12.33
CA PRO A 393 13.09 21.70 11.63
C PRO A 393 13.24 21.61 10.11
N GLU A 394 12.19 21.18 9.41
CA GLU A 394 12.19 20.92 7.96
C GLU A 394 12.70 22.11 7.12
N PHE A 395 12.45 23.35 7.57
CA PHE A 395 12.96 24.58 6.93
C PHE A 395 14.50 24.70 6.94
N ILE A 396 15.18 24.19 7.97
CA ILE A 396 16.66 24.19 8.03
C ILE A 396 17.22 23.21 7.01
N LEU A 397 16.53 22.09 6.76
CA LEU A 397 16.93 21.11 5.75
C LEU A 397 16.78 21.66 4.32
N GLU A 398 15.70 22.40 4.07
CA GLU A 398 15.47 23.12 2.81
C GLU A 398 16.49 24.27 2.63
N TYR A 399 16.80 25.00 3.69
CA TYR A 399 17.83 26.03 3.69
C TYR A 399 19.23 25.45 3.39
N TRP A 400 19.58 24.30 3.96
CA TRP A 400 20.83 23.59 3.70
C TRP A 400 20.97 23.12 2.24
N LEU A 401 19.86 22.66 1.62
CA LEU A 401 19.84 22.28 0.21
C LEU A 401 20.05 23.48 -0.72
N LYS A 402 19.48 24.64 -0.35
CA LYS A 402 19.68 25.90 -1.06
C LYS A 402 21.13 26.41 -0.91
N TYR A 403 21.68 26.36 0.30
CA TYR A 403 23.06 26.74 0.60
C TYR A 403 24.12 25.98 -0.20
N LEU A 404 23.96 24.66 -0.35
CA LEU A 404 24.86 23.84 -1.17
C LEU A 404 24.81 24.21 -2.66
N GLY A 405 23.67 24.74 -3.13
CA GLY A 405 23.54 25.33 -4.47
C GLY A 405 24.23 26.69 -4.57
N ASP A 406 24.04 27.55 -3.56
CA ASP A 406 24.55 28.93 -3.52
C ASP A 406 26.08 29.01 -3.39
N LEU A 407 26.70 28.13 -2.58
CA LEU A 407 28.16 28.03 -2.50
C LEU A 407 28.80 27.58 -3.84
N LYS A 408 28.15 26.69 -4.59
CA LYS A 408 28.60 26.29 -5.94
C LYS A 408 28.46 27.41 -6.96
N ALA A 409 27.60 28.40 -6.69
CA ALA A 409 27.45 29.60 -7.50
C ALA A 409 28.42 30.73 -7.12
N GLY A 410 29.35 30.49 -6.18
CA GLY A 410 30.41 31.43 -5.82
C GLY A 410 30.03 32.46 -4.74
N ILE A 411 28.92 32.24 -4.02
CA ILE A 411 28.52 33.08 -2.88
C ILE A 411 29.42 32.80 -1.68
N SER A 412 29.81 33.85 -0.95
CA SER A 412 30.72 33.71 0.19
C SER A 412 30.04 33.09 1.42
N GLU A 413 30.79 32.33 2.19
CA GLU A 413 30.30 31.68 3.42
C GLU A 413 29.70 32.67 4.43
N LYS A 414 30.27 33.89 4.52
CA LYS A 414 29.77 34.96 5.40
C LYS A 414 28.39 35.48 4.99
N ASP A 415 28.12 35.56 3.69
CA ASP A 415 26.84 36.04 3.18
C ASP A 415 25.73 35.02 3.47
N VAL A 416 26.07 33.73 3.43
CA VAL A 416 25.13 32.68 3.80
C VAL A 416 24.86 32.68 5.30
N VAL A 417 25.88 32.79 6.16
CA VAL A 417 25.66 32.89 7.62
C VAL A 417 24.70 34.04 7.94
N LYS A 418 24.87 35.19 7.26
CA LYS A 418 23.97 36.34 7.41
C LYS A 418 22.53 36.02 6.96
N SER A 419 22.37 35.34 5.82
CA SER A 419 21.06 34.90 5.34
C SER A 419 20.40 33.88 6.26
N LEU A 420 21.17 32.98 6.89
CA LEU A 420 20.67 31.96 7.82
C LEU A 420 20.15 32.64 9.08
N ASN A 421 20.92 33.58 9.64
CA ASN A 421 20.51 34.36 10.80
C ASN A 421 19.22 35.15 10.54
N ASN A 422 19.09 35.77 9.36
CA ASN A 422 17.85 36.48 8.99
C ASN A 422 16.63 35.56 8.94
N GLU A 423 16.80 34.33 8.44
CA GLU A 423 15.69 33.39 8.29
C GLU A 423 15.31 32.71 9.61
N ILE A 424 16.28 32.48 10.49
CA ILE A 424 16.05 32.07 11.88
C ILE A 424 15.23 33.13 12.61
N ILE A 425 15.60 34.41 12.49
CA ILE A 425 14.88 35.53 13.13
C ILE A 425 13.43 35.56 12.62
N LYS A 426 13.20 35.58 11.31
CA LYS A 426 11.85 35.57 10.73
C LYS A 426 11.01 34.38 11.17
N THR A 427 11.64 33.20 11.25
CA THR A 427 10.93 31.98 11.66
C THR A 427 10.53 32.04 13.12
N ASN A 428 11.43 32.50 14.00
CA ASN A 428 11.12 32.70 15.42
C ASN A 428 10.03 33.75 15.62
N ASP A 429 10.05 34.84 14.86
CA ASP A 429 9.00 35.86 14.89
C ASP A 429 7.65 35.29 14.44
N THR A 430 7.65 34.47 13.38
CA THR A 430 6.44 33.81 12.86
C THR A 430 5.88 32.79 13.85
N VAL A 431 6.72 31.95 14.44
CA VAL A 431 6.32 30.95 15.43
C VAL A 431 5.79 31.64 16.70
N THR A 432 6.45 32.70 17.15
CA THR A 432 6.01 33.50 18.31
C THR A 432 4.66 34.17 18.03
N ALA A 433 4.48 34.75 16.84
CA ALA A 433 3.21 35.34 16.41
C ALA A 433 2.09 34.28 16.35
N MET A 434 2.38 33.09 15.83
CA MET A 434 1.42 31.97 15.82
C MET A 434 1.05 31.54 17.25
N ILE A 435 2.03 31.35 18.13
CA ILE A 435 1.78 30.97 19.53
C ILE A 435 0.94 32.03 20.24
N ASN A 436 1.27 33.31 20.05
CA ASN A 436 0.51 34.41 20.64
C ASN A 436 -0.92 34.48 20.11
N HIS A 437 -1.12 34.26 18.81
CA HIS A 437 -2.46 34.18 18.22
C HIS A 437 -3.27 33.01 18.80
N TRP A 438 -2.64 31.85 19.00
CA TRP A 438 -3.28 30.69 19.63
C TRP A 438 -3.61 30.91 21.12
N PHE A 439 -2.76 31.65 21.85
CA PHE A 439 -3.04 32.07 23.22
C PHE A 439 -4.19 33.07 23.31
N GLN A 440 -4.28 34.02 22.37
CA GLN A 440 -5.39 34.95 22.25
C GLN A 440 -6.70 34.20 21.96
N LEU A 441 -6.73 33.31 20.97
CA LEU A 441 -7.92 32.49 20.66
C LEU A 441 -8.39 31.64 21.84
N ALA A 442 -7.44 31.15 22.66
CA ALA A 442 -7.74 30.35 23.84
C ALA A 442 -8.06 31.18 25.10
N GLY A 443 -7.90 32.50 25.07
CA GLY A 443 -8.08 33.40 26.21
C GLY A 443 -7.22 33.00 27.42
N THR A 444 -5.97 32.58 27.20
CA THR A 444 -5.06 32.19 28.29
C THR A 444 -3.60 32.33 27.87
N ASP A 445 -2.78 32.79 28.81
CA ASP A 445 -1.32 32.88 28.75
C ASP A 445 -0.61 31.58 29.19
N ASN A 446 -1.38 30.57 29.63
CA ASN A 446 -0.84 29.30 30.09
C ASN A 446 -0.86 28.23 28.97
N TRP A 447 0.34 27.82 28.54
CA TRP A 447 0.53 26.84 27.46
C TRP A 447 -0.27 25.54 27.61
N LEU A 448 -0.29 24.94 28.80
CA LEU A 448 -1.01 23.68 29.06
C LEU A 448 -2.53 23.85 28.99
N LYS A 449 -3.05 25.01 29.42
CA LYS A 449 -4.47 25.35 29.29
C LYS A 449 -4.83 25.67 27.84
N ALA A 450 -3.97 26.39 27.12
CA ALA A 450 -4.15 26.71 25.71
C ALA A 450 -4.25 25.46 24.85
N VAL A 451 -3.32 24.51 25.00
CA VAL A 451 -3.31 23.25 24.23
C VAL A 451 -4.60 22.43 24.45
N LYS A 452 -5.12 22.38 25.69
CA LYS A 452 -6.39 21.70 25.99
C LYS A 452 -7.60 22.41 25.37
N LYS A 453 -7.65 23.74 25.43
CA LYS A 453 -8.73 24.53 24.81
C LYS A 453 -8.71 24.43 23.29
N ILE A 454 -7.53 24.46 22.67
CA ILE A 454 -7.34 24.33 21.22
C ILE A 454 -7.74 22.93 20.73
N ASP A 455 -7.36 21.86 21.45
CA ASP A 455 -7.85 20.51 21.15
C ASP A 455 -9.39 20.43 21.24
N GLY A 456 -9.99 21.13 22.20
CA GLY A 456 -11.43 21.32 22.29
C GLY A 456 -12.04 22.07 21.11
N MET A 457 -11.42 23.16 20.63
CA MET A 457 -11.88 23.96 19.49
C MET A 457 -11.77 23.19 18.17
N ILE A 458 -10.65 22.52 17.91
CA ILE A 458 -10.43 21.69 16.71
C ILE A 458 -11.42 20.52 16.66
N LYS A 459 -11.81 20.00 17.82
CA LYS A 459 -12.82 18.92 17.95
C LYS A 459 -14.25 19.46 18.02
N GLY A 460 -14.47 20.77 17.89
CA GLY A 460 -15.78 21.41 17.91
C GLY A 460 -16.51 21.37 19.26
N ARG A 461 -15.78 21.15 20.35
CA ARG A 461 -16.31 21.02 21.72
C ARG A 461 -16.31 22.34 22.49
N ILE A 462 -15.53 23.31 22.03
CA ILE A 462 -15.35 24.63 22.64
C ILE A 462 -15.40 25.64 21.49
N LYS A 463 -16.22 26.70 21.61
CA LYS A 463 -16.23 27.78 20.62
C LYS A 463 -15.00 28.68 20.78
N PRO A 464 -14.40 29.19 19.69
CA PRO A 464 -13.39 30.24 19.78
C PRO A 464 -13.97 31.45 20.51
N ILE A 465 -13.13 32.19 21.22
CA ILE A 465 -13.51 33.52 21.72
C ILE A 465 -13.48 34.45 20.51
N ASP A 466 -14.63 34.97 20.10
CA ASP A 466 -14.70 35.96 19.03
C ASP A 466 -14.10 37.27 19.55
N ALA A 467 -13.16 37.84 18.80
CA ALA A 467 -12.45 39.07 19.17
C ALA A 467 -13.34 40.34 19.15
N ASN A 468 -14.66 40.16 18.95
CA ASN A 468 -15.67 41.21 18.85
C ASN A 468 -16.88 40.99 19.79
N ASP A 469 -16.85 39.99 20.68
CA ASP A 469 -17.85 39.90 21.74
C ASP A 469 -17.40 40.81 22.89
N ASP A 470 -17.77 42.10 22.77
CA ASP A 470 -17.83 43.01 23.90
C ASP A 470 -18.85 42.46 24.93
N GLU A 471 -18.50 42.60 26.20
CA GLU A 471 -19.26 42.20 27.38
C GLU A 471 -20.76 42.49 27.26
N ASP A 472 -21.60 41.51 27.61
CA ASP A 472 -22.72 41.65 28.55
C ASP A 472 -23.57 40.36 28.53
N ASP A 473 -23.51 39.61 29.64
CA ASP A 473 -24.66 38.91 30.24
C ASP A 473 -24.18 38.28 31.56
N ILE A 474 -24.11 39.16 32.56
CA ILE A 474 -24.40 38.78 33.94
C ILE A 474 -25.92 38.63 34.00
N ASP A 475 -26.43 37.44 34.28
CA ASP A 475 -27.68 37.31 35.03
C ASP A 475 -27.58 36.08 35.94
N ASP A 476 -27.68 36.39 37.22
CA ASP A 476 -27.89 35.49 38.34
C ASP A 476 -29.25 34.80 38.21
N ASP A 477 -29.34 33.51 38.58
CA ASP A 477 -30.44 32.99 39.41
C ASP A 477 -30.13 31.54 39.89
N ILE A 478 -29.62 31.50 41.12
CA ILE A 478 -30.09 30.73 42.29
C ILE A 478 -30.77 29.35 42.06
N ASP A 479 -30.06 28.32 42.57
CA ASP A 479 -30.47 27.22 43.48
C ASP A 479 -31.86 26.58 43.37
N ASP A 480 -31.88 25.23 43.33
CA ASP A 480 -32.74 24.38 44.19
C ASP A 480 -32.48 22.88 43.95
N GLY A 481 -31.82 22.23 44.91
CA GLY A 481 -32.38 21.05 45.58
C GLY A 481 -32.23 19.63 45.00
N LEU A 482 -31.42 18.84 45.71
CA LEU A 482 -31.70 17.47 46.22
C LEU A 482 -31.70 16.25 45.27
N GLY A 483 -30.95 15.22 45.69
CA GLY A 483 -31.18 13.82 45.31
C GLY A 483 -29.95 12.92 45.48
N GLU A 484 -29.65 12.61 46.75
CA GLU A 484 -28.62 11.69 47.35
C GLU A 484 -27.67 10.87 46.48
#